data_AF-A0A7K0PW52-F1
#
_entry.id   AF-A0A7K0PW52-F1
#
_cell.length_a   1.000
_cell.length_b   1.000
_cell.length_c   1.000
_cell.angle_alpha   90.00
_cell.angle_beta   90.00
_cell.angle_gamma   90.00
#
_symmetry.space_group_name_H-M   'P 1'
#
loop_
_entity.id
_entity.type
_entity.pdbx_description
1 polymer ?
#
loop_
_entity_poly.entity_id
_entity_poly.type
_entity_poly.pdbx_seq_one_letter_code
_entity_poly.pdbx_strand_id
1 'polypeptide(L)'
;VLAGVLAKATGGRMPADQETIRYTGVYGTDADGESYLMREVLGGGSGGRYYADGEDTIHVVPDSRNLPTEFTEGRFPLRIEALGLALDSGGPGRYRGGCGYEKHIRVLRDAHFMSIADRSILACWGVKGGKAGRPFQITVDPGGPDEHEVDALADAEPLTAGTVVRVRTTGGGGWGDPLERPVEEVLQDIAWLKVSVEGARRDYGVVVDDEGDADLTATDALRAEMRSQRTGEEPFFDRGPGYATLSGGAAFNEFDVL
;
A
#
# COMPACT_ATOMS: atom_id res chain seq x y z
N VAL A 1 17.24 3.77 1.59
CA VAL A 1 18.51 4.41 1.14
C VAL A 1 19.51 3.41 0.56
N LEU A 2 20.02 2.43 1.33
CA LEU A 2 21.02 1.45 0.83
C LEU A 2 20.59 0.73 -0.46
N ALA A 3 19.36 0.22 -0.50
CA ALA A 3 18.82 -0.44 -1.69
C ALA A 3 18.79 0.48 -2.93
N GLY A 4 18.59 1.78 -2.75
CA GLY A 4 18.64 2.76 -3.84
C GLY A 4 20.03 2.93 -4.42
N VAL A 5 21.08 2.95 -3.58
CA VAL A 5 22.47 3.01 -4.07
C VAL A 5 22.80 1.77 -4.91
N LEU A 6 22.42 0.59 -4.44
CA LEU A 6 22.60 -0.66 -5.19
C LEU A 6 21.78 -0.68 -6.48
N ALA A 7 20.55 -0.18 -6.46
CA ALA A 7 19.72 -0.07 -7.65
C ALA A 7 20.39 0.80 -8.73
N LYS A 8 20.94 1.97 -8.37
CA LYS A 8 21.72 2.77 -9.32
C LYS A 8 22.97 2.06 -9.83
N ALA A 9 23.76 1.50 -8.92
CA ALA A 9 25.01 0.83 -9.26
C ALA A 9 24.80 -0.39 -10.18
N THR A 10 23.62 -0.99 -10.16
CA THR A 10 23.27 -2.19 -10.95
C THR A 10 22.35 -1.89 -12.13
N GLY A 11 22.12 -0.61 -12.48
CA GLY A 11 21.22 -0.23 -13.58
C GLY A 11 19.77 -0.70 -13.37
N GLY A 12 19.35 -0.74 -12.11
CA GLY A 12 18.04 -1.17 -11.65
C GLY A 12 17.90 -2.67 -11.44
N ARG A 13 18.95 -3.50 -11.51
CA ARG A 13 18.86 -4.95 -11.21
C ARG A 13 18.83 -5.22 -9.69
N MET A 14 17.89 -4.55 -9.02
CA MET A 14 17.65 -4.60 -7.59
C MET A 14 16.13 -4.56 -7.37
N PRO A 15 15.58 -5.21 -6.33
CA PRO A 15 14.20 -4.99 -5.94
C PRO A 15 13.92 -3.51 -5.67
N ALA A 16 12.70 -3.09 -5.97
CA ALA A 16 12.16 -1.82 -5.53
C ALA A 16 12.05 -1.79 -3.99
N ASP A 17 11.66 -0.65 -3.44
CA ASP A 17 11.56 -0.50 -2.00
C ASP A 17 10.35 -1.20 -1.42
N GLN A 18 10.47 -1.53 -0.15
CA GLN A 18 9.55 -2.41 0.54
C GLN A 18 9.12 -1.81 1.86
N GLU A 19 8.16 -2.50 2.45
CA GLU A 19 7.57 -2.20 3.74
C GLU A 19 8.60 -2.09 4.89
N THR A 20 8.20 -1.40 5.96
CA THR A 20 8.96 -1.13 7.18
C THR A 20 8.13 -1.49 8.42
N ILE A 21 8.82 -1.79 9.52
CA ILE A 21 8.15 -2.25 10.75
C ILE A 21 7.24 -1.16 11.31
N ARG A 22 5.98 -1.52 11.50
CA ARG A 22 4.97 -0.67 12.14
C ARG A 22 4.17 -1.47 13.15
N TYR A 23 3.58 -0.78 14.09
CA TYR A 23 2.59 -1.40 14.97
C TYR A 23 1.47 -0.41 15.29
N THR A 24 0.27 -0.95 15.30
CA THR A 24 -0.93 -0.22 15.71
C THR A 24 -1.52 -0.93 16.92
N GLY A 25 -2.37 -0.23 17.66
CA GLY A 25 -3.02 -0.83 18.80
C GLY A 25 -4.25 -0.07 19.25
N VAL A 26 -5.06 -0.78 20.02
CA VAL A 26 -6.20 -0.23 20.74
C VAL A 26 -6.05 -0.59 22.21
N TYR A 27 -6.21 0.38 23.09
CA TYR A 27 -6.16 0.18 24.52
C TYR A 27 -7.31 0.88 25.23
N GLY A 28 -7.64 0.38 26.41
CA GLY A 28 -8.74 0.90 27.20
C GLY A 28 -9.09 -0.05 28.33
N THR A 29 -10.35 -0.01 28.74
CA THR A 29 -10.90 -0.86 29.79
C THR A 29 -11.87 -1.87 29.19
N ASP A 30 -11.73 -3.14 29.57
CA ASP A 30 -12.55 -4.23 29.05
C ASP A 30 -13.91 -4.36 29.76
N ALA A 31 -14.58 -5.51 29.58
CA ALA A 31 -15.89 -5.77 30.16
C ALA A 31 -15.87 -5.97 31.68
N ASP A 32 -14.77 -6.46 32.21
CA ASP A 32 -14.59 -6.78 33.63
C ASP A 32 -14.01 -5.60 34.43
N GLY A 33 -13.67 -4.51 33.74
CA GLY A 33 -13.09 -3.32 34.35
C GLY A 33 -11.57 -3.32 34.35
N GLU A 34 -10.93 -4.26 33.65
CA GLU A 34 -9.48 -4.41 33.59
C GLU A 34 -8.90 -3.66 32.39
N SER A 35 -7.67 -3.16 32.55
CA SER A 35 -6.95 -2.49 31.46
C SER A 35 -6.47 -3.52 30.43
N TYR A 36 -6.60 -3.19 29.14
CA TYR A 36 -6.06 -3.99 28.05
C TYR A 36 -5.25 -3.14 27.07
N LEU A 37 -4.32 -3.80 26.37
CA LEU A 37 -3.63 -3.28 25.20
C LEU A 37 -3.61 -4.39 24.14
N MET A 38 -4.36 -4.19 23.08
CA MET A 38 -4.21 -4.95 21.84
C MET A 38 -3.16 -4.22 21.00
N ARG A 39 -2.05 -4.89 20.69
CA ARG A 39 -1.02 -4.37 19.78
C ARG A 39 -0.75 -5.39 18.70
N GLU A 40 -0.68 -4.93 17.47
CA GLU A 40 -0.42 -5.77 16.31
C GLU A 40 0.67 -5.17 15.44
N VAL A 41 1.53 -6.05 14.94
CA VAL A 41 2.46 -5.76 13.84
C VAL A 41 1.79 -6.27 12.58
N LEU A 42 1.43 -5.35 11.69
CA LEU A 42 0.94 -5.69 10.35
C LEU A 42 2.09 -5.48 9.37
N GLY A 43 2.39 -6.51 8.58
CA GLY A 43 3.32 -6.43 7.47
C GLY A 43 2.84 -5.50 6.34
N GLY A 44 3.53 -5.54 5.22
CA GLY A 44 3.17 -4.75 4.04
C GLY A 44 3.69 -5.38 2.76
N GLY A 45 3.62 -4.64 1.67
CA GLY A 45 4.09 -5.12 0.38
C GLY A 45 5.60 -5.12 0.23
N SER A 46 6.17 -6.20 -0.34
CA SER A 46 7.56 -6.19 -0.78
C SER A 46 7.71 -5.44 -2.11
N GLY A 47 8.89 -4.90 -2.38
CA GLY A 47 9.17 -4.27 -3.67
C GLY A 47 9.14 -5.26 -4.83
N GLY A 48 8.65 -4.81 -5.99
CA GLY A 48 8.77 -5.52 -7.26
C GLY A 48 10.24 -5.81 -7.57
N ARG A 49 10.53 -7.04 -7.98
CA ARG A 49 11.89 -7.49 -8.31
C ARG A 49 12.09 -7.31 -9.81
N TYR A 50 13.33 -7.17 -10.27
CA TYR A 50 13.64 -7.05 -11.70
C TYR A 50 13.31 -8.31 -12.53
N TYR A 51 12.84 -9.38 -11.88
CA TYR A 51 12.52 -10.68 -12.47
C TYR A 51 11.19 -11.27 -11.97
N ALA A 52 10.47 -10.62 -11.05
CA ALA A 52 9.24 -11.14 -10.45
C ALA A 52 8.50 -10.06 -9.66
N ASP A 53 7.20 -10.22 -9.48
CA ASP A 53 6.41 -9.35 -8.59
C ASP A 53 6.91 -9.39 -7.14
N GLY A 54 6.59 -8.34 -6.40
CA GLY A 54 6.73 -8.29 -4.96
C GLY A 54 5.72 -9.21 -4.28
N GLU A 55 6.11 -9.73 -3.12
CA GLU A 55 5.24 -10.54 -2.28
C GLU A 55 4.28 -9.64 -1.50
N ASP A 56 3.01 -10.05 -1.49
CA ASP A 56 1.95 -9.36 -0.79
C ASP A 56 2.06 -9.63 0.72
N THR A 57 1.85 -8.62 1.56
CA THR A 57 1.68 -8.76 3.01
C THR A 57 2.81 -9.53 3.74
N ILE A 58 4.06 -9.24 3.40
CA ILE A 58 5.23 -9.83 4.05
C ILE A 58 5.48 -9.20 5.43
N HIS A 59 6.01 -10.01 6.34
CA HIS A 59 6.50 -9.55 7.64
C HIS A 59 8.04 -9.59 7.64
N VAL A 60 8.69 -8.43 7.76
CA VAL A 60 10.17 -8.34 7.70
C VAL A 60 10.86 -8.74 9.01
N VAL A 61 10.11 -8.84 10.11
CA VAL A 61 10.63 -9.32 11.41
C VAL A 61 10.57 -10.85 11.43
N PRO A 62 11.68 -11.55 11.72
CA PRO A 62 11.69 -13.01 11.82
C PRO A 62 10.60 -13.52 12.77
N ASP A 63 9.88 -14.55 12.34
CA ASP A 63 8.78 -15.19 13.08
C ASP A 63 7.61 -14.27 13.48
N SER A 64 7.54 -13.06 12.93
CA SER A 64 6.38 -12.18 13.10
C SER A 64 5.19 -12.68 12.27
N ARG A 65 4.00 -12.65 12.88
CA ARG A 65 2.73 -13.02 12.27
C ARG A 65 1.67 -12.00 12.68
N ASN A 66 0.65 -11.85 11.85
CA ASN A 66 -0.54 -11.10 12.23
C ASN A 66 -1.29 -11.81 13.36
N LEU A 67 -2.15 -11.07 14.08
CA LEU A 67 -3.00 -11.66 15.10
C LEU A 67 -4.21 -12.34 14.44
N PRO A 68 -4.48 -13.63 14.74
CA PRO A 68 -5.70 -14.28 14.28
C PRO A 68 -6.93 -13.50 14.72
N THR A 69 -7.90 -13.33 13.81
CA THR A 69 -9.12 -12.57 14.09
C THR A 69 -9.87 -13.12 15.32
N GLU A 70 -10.05 -14.44 15.37
CA GLU A 70 -10.74 -15.12 16.48
C GLU A 70 -10.05 -14.88 17.83
N PHE A 71 -8.72 -14.81 17.85
CA PHE A 71 -7.96 -14.50 19.05
C PHE A 71 -8.21 -13.05 19.49
N THR A 72 -8.16 -12.11 18.55
CA THR A 72 -8.39 -10.69 18.84
C THR A 72 -9.80 -10.45 19.39
N GLU A 73 -10.83 -10.99 18.73
CA GLU A 73 -12.23 -10.85 19.17
C GLU A 73 -12.54 -11.59 20.48
N GLY A 74 -11.86 -12.71 20.74
CA GLY A 74 -12.02 -13.46 21.98
C GLY A 74 -11.30 -12.84 23.18
N ARG A 75 -10.28 -12.01 22.96
CA ARG A 75 -9.42 -11.46 24.02
C ARG A 75 -9.68 -9.99 24.33
N PHE A 76 -10.18 -9.22 23.38
CA PHE A 76 -10.31 -7.76 23.48
C PHE A 76 -11.74 -7.32 23.11
N PRO A 77 -12.24 -6.18 23.61
CA PRO A 77 -13.56 -5.64 23.26
C PRO A 77 -13.55 -5.02 21.84
N LEU A 78 -13.20 -5.82 20.85
CA LEU A 78 -13.00 -5.44 19.46
C LEU A 78 -13.72 -6.42 18.54
N ARG A 79 -14.13 -5.96 17.36
CA ARG A 79 -14.64 -6.79 16.28
C ARG A 79 -13.87 -6.48 15.00
N ILE A 80 -13.39 -7.49 14.31
CA ILE A 80 -12.70 -7.34 13.02
C ILE A 80 -13.74 -7.48 11.92
N GLU A 81 -14.03 -6.36 11.24
CA GLU A 81 -15.07 -6.35 10.19
C GLU A 81 -14.53 -6.76 8.83
N ALA A 82 -13.23 -6.50 8.60
CA ALA A 82 -12.52 -6.88 7.39
C ALA A 82 -11.04 -7.11 7.69
N LEU A 83 -10.46 -8.10 7.01
CA LEU A 83 -9.03 -8.33 6.93
C LEU A 83 -8.72 -8.90 5.55
N GLY A 84 -7.92 -8.19 4.75
CA GLY A 84 -7.55 -8.63 3.41
C GLY A 84 -6.39 -7.83 2.83
N LEU A 85 -6.15 -8.00 1.53
CA LEU A 85 -5.22 -7.16 0.79
C LEU A 85 -5.83 -5.77 0.61
N ALA A 86 -5.01 -4.74 0.80
CA ALA A 86 -5.35 -3.39 0.40
C ALA A 86 -5.30 -3.31 -1.14
N LEU A 87 -6.46 -3.35 -1.79
CA LEU A 87 -6.62 -3.23 -3.23
C LEU A 87 -5.90 -1.97 -3.76
N ASP A 88 -5.20 -2.08 -4.89
CA ASP A 88 -4.42 -1.00 -5.52
C ASP A 88 -3.31 -0.40 -4.66
N SER A 89 -2.88 -1.08 -3.58
CA SER A 89 -1.81 -0.57 -2.71
C SER A 89 -0.41 -0.83 -3.26
N GLY A 90 -0.22 -1.93 -4.00
CA GLY A 90 1.05 -2.27 -4.63
C GLY A 90 1.45 -1.27 -5.72
N GLY A 91 2.72 -0.88 -5.74
CA GLY A 91 3.25 0.04 -6.73
C GLY A 91 3.20 -0.55 -8.14
N PRO A 92 2.60 0.14 -9.12
CA PRO A 92 2.57 -0.30 -10.51
C PRO A 92 3.96 -0.47 -11.12
N GLY A 93 4.14 -1.49 -11.95
CA GLY A 93 5.36 -1.72 -12.72
C GLY A 93 5.24 -2.91 -13.65
N ARG A 94 6.23 -3.15 -14.52
CA ARG A 94 6.35 -4.43 -15.27
C ARG A 94 6.23 -5.60 -14.29
N TYR A 95 6.91 -5.45 -13.15
CA TYR A 95 6.71 -6.27 -11.96
C TYR A 95 6.13 -5.40 -10.84
N ARG A 96 4.93 -5.76 -10.40
CA ARG A 96 4.15 -5.04 -9.40
C ARG A 96 4.83 -5.14 -8.02
N GLY A 97 4.74 -4.11 -7.19
CA GLY A 97 5.03 -4.21 -5.76
C GLY A 97 3.91 -4.93 -5.01
N GLY A 98 4.24 -5.70 -3.98
CA GLY A 98 3.24 -6.40 -3.18
C GLY A 98 2.19 -5.47 -2.57
N CYS A 99 0.98 -5.97 -2.36
CA CYS A 99 -0.08 -5.25 -1.66
C CYS A 99 0.17 -5.26 -0.15
N GLY A 100 -0.26 -4.19 0.52
CA GLY A 100 -0.37 -4.14 1.98
C GLY A 100 -1.65 -4.82 2.49
N TYR A 101 -1.87 -4.74 3.79
CA TYR A 101 -3.10 -5.15 4.46
C TYR A 101 -4.13 -4.03 4.46
N GLU A 102 -5.41 -4.40 4.45
CA GLU A 102 -6.51 -3.56 4.89
C GLU A 102 -7.25 -4.27 6.02
N LYS A 103 -7.33 -3.63 7.19
CA LYS A 103 -7.98 -4.18 8.38
C LYS A 103 -8.93 -3.16 8.98
N HIS A 104 -10.16 -3.57 9.25
CA HIS A 104 -11.20 -2.74 9.85
C HIS A 104 -11.51 -3.26 11.25
N ILE A 105 -11.33 -2.40 12.26
CA ILE A 105 -11.46 -2.74 13.67
C ILE A 105 -12.58 -1.89 14.27
N ARG A 106 -13.71 -2.51 14.59
CA ARG A 106 -14.77 -1.87 15.36
C ARG A 106 -14.46 -1.98 16.85
N VAL A 107 -14.40 -0.85 17.55
CA VAL A 107 -14.30 -0.85 19.01
C VAL A 107 -15.68 -1.09 19.63
N LEU A 108 -15.78 -1.97 20.62
CA LEU A 108 -17.05 -2.29 21.29
C LEU A 108 -17.26 -1.51 22.59
N ARG A 109 -16.23 -0.77 23.02
CA ARG A 109 -16.22 0.12 24.18
C ARG A 109 -15.37 1.34 23.85
N ASP A 110 -15.59 2.41 24.59
CA ASP A 110 -14.74 3.59 24.53
C ASP A 110 -13.28 3.18 24.78
N ALA A 111 -12.40 3.64 23.91
CA ALA A 111 -11.01 3.20 23.85
C ALA A 111 -10.13 4.31 23.28
N HIS A 112 -8.84 4.03 23.21
CA HIS A 112 -7.88 4.87 22.52
C HIS A 112 -7.12 4.05 21.49
N PHE A 113 -6.84 4.67 20.35
CA PHE A 113 -6.00 4.11 19.31
C PHE A 113 -4.59 4.70 19.37
N MET A 114 -3.63 3.86 19.03
CA MET A 114 -2.22 4.26 18.87
C MET A 114 -1.65 3.72 17.56
N SER A 115 -0.76 4.50 16.97
CA SER A 115 0.01 4.12 15.81
C SER A 115 1.46 4.53 15.99
N ILE A 116 2.35 3.58 15.73
CA ILE A 116 3.76 3.84 15.53
C ILE A 116 4.13 3.22 14.19
N ALA A 117 4.00 4.05 13.16
CA ALA A 117 4.23 3.71 11.78
C ALA A 117 5.01 4.81 11.05
N ASP A 118 5.59 4.43 9.93
CA ASP A 118 6.24 5.32 8.98
C ASP A 118 5.56 5.19 7.60
N ARG A 119 6.19 5.77 6.56
CA ARG A 119 5.73 5.68 5.17
C ARG A 119 4.31 6.22 4.89
N SER A 120 3.84 7.17 5.70
CA SER A 120 2.59 7.91 5.46
C SER A 120 2.74 9.08 4.50
N ILE A 121 3.95 9.65 4.40
CA ILE A 121 4.26 10.74 3.46
C ILE A 121 5.02 10.18 2.25
N LEU A 122 6.19 9.55 2.49
CA LEU A 122 6.98 8.89 1.46
C LEU A 122 6.70 7.39 1.47
N ALA A 123 5.96 6.92 0.47
CA ALA A 123 5.68 5.50 0.32
C ALA A 123 6.92 4.71 -0.11
N CYS A 124 6.77 3.39 -0.29
CA CYS A 124 7.80 2.55 -0.88
C CYS A 124 8.01 2.98 -2.35
N TRP A 125 9.22 3.46 -2.68
CA TRP A 125 9.50 4.02 -4.00
C TRP A 125 9.50 2.95 -5.10
N GLY A 126 9.09 3.32 -6.31
CA GLY A 126 9.28 2.52 -7.51
C GLY A 126 10.69 2.65 -8.06
N VAL A 127 11.11 1.70 -8.89
CA VAL A 127 12.46 1.66 -9.49
C VAL A 127 12.37 1.44 -10.99
N LYS A 128 13.21 2.15 -11.75
CA LYS A 128 13.42 1.98 -13.19
C LYS A 128 12.11 2.09 -13.98
N GLY A 129 11.35 3.16 -13.74
CA GLY A 129 10.05 3.41 -14.38
C GLY A 129 8.85 2.87 -13.60
N GLY A 130 9.09 1.96 -12.65
CA GLY A 130 8.09 1.52 -11.70
C GLY A 130 7.63 2.66 -10.79
N LYS A 131 6.40 2.57 -10.31
CA LYS A 131 5.72 3.60 -9.52
C LYS A 131 5.74 3.27 -8.04
N ALA A 132 5.65 4.29 -7.20
CA ALA A 132 5.55 4.09 -5.76
C ALA A 132 4.28 3.32 -5.38
N GLY A 133 4.36 2.53 -4.32
CA GLY A 133 3.18 1.96 -3.67
C GLY A 133 2.32 3.03 -2.98
N ARG A 134 1.16 2.64 -2.48
CA ARG A 134 0.32 3.51 -1.64
C ARG A 134 0.95 3.67 -0.24
N PRO A 135 0.83 4.86 0.36
CA PRO A 135 1.36 5.13 1.70
C PRO A 135 0.55 4.39 2.77
N PHE A 136 1.11 4.34 3.98
CA PHE A 136 0.39 3.92 5.18
C PHE A 136 -0.71 4.93 5.51
N GLN A 137 -1.92 4.44 5.81
CA GLN A 137 -3.07 5.29 6.12
C GLN A 137 -3.90 4.71 7.25
N ILE A 138 -4.45 5.61 8.07
CA ILE A 138 -5.36 5.27 9.15
C ILE A 138 -6.55 6.21 9.04
N THR A 139 -7.72 5.63 8.81
CA THR A 139 -8.97 6.36 8.78
C THR A 139 -9.83 5.93 9.97
N VAL A 140 -10.24 6.87 10.80
CA VAL A 140 -11.27 6.68 11.82
C VAL A 140 -12.63 6.96 11.18
N ASP A 141 -13.63 6.15 11.52
CA ASP A 141 -15.02 6.23 11.07
C ASP A 141 -15.20 6.34 9.54
N PRO A 142 -14.61 5.42 8.73
CA PRO A 142 -14.69 5.49 7.29
C PRO A 142 -16.15 5.43 6.78
N GLY A 143 -16.57 6.47 6.07
CA GLY A 143 -17.92 6.68 5.55
C GLY A 143 -18.92 7.21 6.58
N GLY A 144 -18.48 7.47 7.81
CA GLY A 144 -19.31 7.96 8.90
C GLY A 144 -19.22 9.47 9.11
N PRO A 145 -20.01 10.02 10.05
CA PRO A 145 -20.07 11.46 10.31
C PRO A 145 -18.77 12.04 10.90
N ASP A 146 -17.95 11.21 11.55
CA ASP A 146 -16.70 11.62 12.20
C ASP A 146 -15.47 11.13 11.42
N GLU A 147 -15.58 10.91 10.10
CA GLU A 147 -14.47 10.45 9.27
C GLU A 147 -13.27 11.41 9.33
N HIS A 148 -12.11 10.91 9.75
CA HIS A 148 -10.86 11.66 9.69
C HIS A 148 -9.63 10.74 9.60
N GLU A 149 -8.53 11.29 9.08
CA GLU A 149 -7.24 10.61 9.04
C GLU A 149 -6.46 10.85 10.33
N VAL A 150 -5.76 9.81 10.79
CA VAL A 150 -4.90 9.85 11.97
C VAL A 150 -3.44 9.80 11.52
N ASP A 151 -2.60 10.61 12.16
CA ASP A 151 -1.17 10.61 11.89
C ASP A 151 -0.53 9.23 12.12
N ALA A 152 0.47 8.89 11.32
CA ALA A 152 1.17 7.60 11.45
C ALA A 152 1.89 7.43 12.78
N LEU A 153 2.27 8.54 13.42
CA LEU A 153 2.76 8.60 14.79
C LEU A 153 1.72 9.31 15.64
N ALA A 154 0.86 8.53 16.29
CA ALA A 154 -0.21 9.03 17.12
C ALA A 154 -0.38 8.13 18.34
N ASP A 155 -0.79 8.74 19.46
CA ASP A 155 -1.19 8.04 20.67
C ASP A 155 -2.38 8.77 21.27
N ALA A 156 -3.17 8.04 22.07
CA ALA A 156 -4.36 8.54 22.74
C ALA A 156 -5.43 9.10 21.78
N GLU A 157 -5.53 8.57 20.55
CA GLU A 157 -6.60 8.93 19.62
C GLU A 157 -7.93 8.39 20.16
N PRO A 158 -8.87 9.26 20.59
CA PRO A 158 -10.09 8.81 21.27
C PRO A 158 -11.04 8.10 20.32
N LEU A 159 -11.56 6.94 20.74
CA LEU A 159 -12.57 6.19 20.01
C LEU A 159 -13.80 5.98 20.89
N THR A 160 -14.97 6.31 20.36
CA THR A 160 -16.25 5.98 21.01
C THR A 160 -16.68 4.57 20.62
N ALA A 161 -17.37 3.88 21.53
CA ALA A 161 -17.93 2.56 21.27
C ALA A 161 -18.77 2.56 19.97
N GLY A 162 -18.49 1.59 19.10
CA GLY A 162 -19.09 1.48 17.77
C GLY A 162 -18.25 2.08 16.65
N THR A 163 -17.25 2.91 16.93
CA THR A 163 -16.37 3.48 15.90
C THR A 163 -15.56 2.39 15.19
N VAL A 164 -15.35 2.54 13.88
CA VAL A 164 -14.47 1.67 13.08
C VAL A 164 -13.16 2.39 12.79
N VAL A 165 -12.03 1.72 13.01
CA VAL A 165 -10.72 2.17 12.53
C VAL A 165 -10.30 1.30 11.36
N ARG A 166 -10.04 1.92 10.20
CA ARG A 166 -9.46 1.28 9.03
C ARG A 166 -7.96 1.54 9.01
N VAL A 167 -7.18 0.48 9.09
CA VAL A 167 -5.72 0.50 8.92
C VAL A 167 -5.37 -0.06 7.54
N ARG A 168 -4.72 0.74 6.70
CA ARG A 168 -4.14 0.30 5.42
C ARG A 168 -2.63 0.37 5.48
N THR A 169 -1.96 -0.79 5.37
CA THR A 169 -0.50 -0.82 5.30
C THR A 169 0.01 -0.53 3.90
N THR A 170 1.27 -0.09 3.82
CA THR A 170 1.88 0.29 2.55
C THR A 170 1.96 -0.90 1.60
N GLY A 171 1.72 -0.65 0.32
CA GLY A 171 2.25 -1.55 -0.72
C GLY A 171 3.73 -1.29 -0.98
N GLY A 172 4.39 -2.28 -1.57
CA GLY A 172 5.76 -2.15 -2.04
C GLY A 172 5.83 -1.32 -3.32
N GLY A 173 7.01 -0.81 -3.67
CA GLY A 173 7.18 -0.11 -4.94
C GLY A 173 7.20 -1.06 -6.14
N GLY A 174 6.78 -0.58 -7.30
CA GLY A 174 6.86 -1.34 -8.55
C GLY A 174 8.25 -1.27 -9.19
N TRP A 175 8.51 -2.21 -10.08
CA TRP A 175 9.74 -2.25 -10.88
C TRP A 175 9.41 -2.26 -12.37
N GLY A 176 10.14 -1.46 -13.15
CA GLY A 176 9.96 -1.39 -14.61
C GLY A 176 8.71 -0.62 -15.01
N ASP A 177 8.59 -0.27 -16.29
CA ASP A 177 7.44 0.46 -16.80
C ASP A 177 6.14 -0.36 -16.66
N PRO A 178 5.09 0.15 -15.97
CA PRO A 178 3.78 -0.51 -15.89
C PRO A 178 3.16 -0.87 -17.25
N LEU A 179 3.42 -0.07 -18.30
CA LEU A 179 2.88 -0.30 -19.65
C LEU A 179 3.56 -1.47 -20.37
N GLU A 180 4.62 -2.04 -19.79
CA GLU A 180 5.27 -3.27 -20.26
C GLU A 180 4.72 -4.54 -19.59
N ARG A 181 3.86 -4.41 -18.56
CA ARG A 181 3.20 -5.58 -17.95
C ARG A 181 2.27 -6.26 -18.96
N PRO A 182 2.35 -7.59 -19.18
CA PRO A 182 1.43 -8.34 -20.01
C PRO A 182 -0.01 -8.16 -19.55
N VAL A 183 -0.92 -8.10 -20.52
CA VAL A 183 -2.35 -7.87 -20.26
C VAL A 183 -2.91 -9.01 -19.41
N GLU A 184 -2.47 -10.23 -19.66
CA GLU A 184 -2.88 -11.45 -18.97
C GLU A 184 -2.46 -11.43 -17.48
N GLU A 185 -1.29 -10.89 -17.18
CA GLU A 185 -0.84 -10.71 -15.78
C GLU A 185 -1.70 -9.65 -15.07
N VAL A 186 -2.13 -8.60 -15.76
CA VAL A 186 -3.04 -7.58 -15.20
C VAL A 186 -4.44 -8.14 -14.96
N LEU A 187 -5.00 -8.91 -15.91
CA LEU A 187 -6.28 -9.61 -15.70
C LEU A 187 -6.21 -10.57 -14.51
N GLN A 188 -5.08 -11.26 -14.33
CA GLN A 188 -4.87 -12.13 -13.18
C GLN A 188 -4.82 -11.34 -11.86
N ASP A 189 -4.19 -10.17 -11.84
CA ASP A 189 -4.18 -9.28 -10.68
C ASP A 189 -5.59 -8.77 -10.32
N ILE A 190 -6.44 -8.52 -11.33
CA ILE A 190 -7.86 -8.17 -11.14
C ILE A 190 -8.62 -9.33 -10.52
N ALA A 191 -8.49 -10.53 -11.10
CA ALA A 191 -9.14 -11.73 -10.60
C ALA A 191 -8.72 -12.09 -9.15
N TRP A 192 -7.50 -11.70 -8.75
CA TRP A 192 -6.99 -11.88 -7.39
C TRP A 192 -7.24 -10.70 -6.45
N LEU A 193 -8.01 -9.69 -6.89
CA LEU A 193 -8.34 -8.50 -6.10
C LEU A 193 -7.09 -7.76 -5.58
N LYS A 194 -6.03 -7.73 -6.39
CA LYS A 194 -4.81 -6.97 -6.12
C LYS A 194 -4.83 -5.61 -6.81
N VAL A 195 -5.40 -5.59 -8.02
CA VAL A 195 -5.60 -4.41 -8.86
C VAL A 195 -7.09 -4.31 -9.18
N SER A 196 -7.68 -3.13 -9.09
CA SER A 196 -9.07 -2.89 -9.51
C SER A 196 -9.16 -2.72 -11.03
N VAL A 197 -10.34 -2.84 -11.63
CA VAL A 197 -10.54 -2.53 -13.06
C VAL A 197 -10.12 -1.08 -13.38
N GLU A 198 -10.45 -0.15 -12.49
CA GLU A 198 -10.01 1.25 -12.61
C GLU A 198 -8.49 1.39 -12.46
N GLY A 199 -7.88 0.65 -11.52
CA GLY A 199 -6.42 0.57 -11.35
C GLY A 199 -5.71 0.01 -12.59
N ALA A 200 -6.27 -1.04 -13.20
CA ALA A 200 -5.75 -1.64 -14.43
C ALA A 200 -5.71 -0.63 -15.58
N ARG A 201 -6.79 0.14 -15.75
CA ARG A 201 -6.88 1.20 -16.75
C ARG A 201 -5.92 2.33 -16.45
N ARG A 202 -5.96 2.87 -15.22
CA ARG A 202 -5.17 4.04 -14.79
C ARG A 202 -3.66 3.78 -14.83
N ASP A 203 -3.24 2.64 -14.29
CA ASP A 203 -1.83 2.40 -13.98
C ASP A 203 -1.12 1.57 -15.06
N TYR A 204 -1.83 0.65 -15.72
CA TYR A 204 -1.25 -0.30 -16.69
C TYR A 204 -1.75 -0.08 -18.13
N GLY A 205 -2.69 0.85 -18.33
CA GLY A 205 -3.30 1.12 -19.62
C GLY A 205 -4.14 -0.04 -20.15
N VAL A 206 -4.59 -0.96 -19.29
CA VAL A 206 -5.37 -2.14 -19.69
C VAL A 206 -6.86 -1.83 -19.57
N VAL A 207 -7.59 -2.04 -20.66
CA VAL A 207 -9.03 -1.85 -20.73
C VAL A 207 -9.72 -3.21 -20.68
N VAL A 208 -10.70 -3.32 -19.81
CA VAL A 208 -11.51 -4.53 -19.61
C VAL A 208 -12.94 -4.22 -20.03
N ASP A 209 -13.58 -5.13 -20.74
CA ASP A 209 -14.99 -5.02 -21.14
C ASP A 209 -15.95 -5.41 -19.99
N ASP A 210 -17.26 -5.37 -20.27
CA ASP A 210 -18.30 -5.67 -19.28
C ASP A 210 -18.35 -7.15 -18.90
N GLU A 211 -17.76 -8.02 -19.73
CA GLU A 211 -17.63 -9.46 -19.52
C GLU A 211 -16.40 -9.82 -18.66
N GLY A 212 -15.48 -8.88 -18.45
CA GLY A 212 -14.25 -9.08 -17.68
C GLY A 212 -13.05 -9.52 -18.52
N ASP A 213 -13.18 -9.51 -19.85
CA ASP A 213 -12.12 -9.82 -20.80
C ASP A 213 -11.37 -8.54 -21.21
N ALA A 214 -10.13 -8.68 -21.67
CA ALA A 214 -9.35 -7.52 -22.12
C ALA A 214 -9.77 -7.07 -23.53
N ASP A 215 -10.12 -5.79 -23.68
CA ASP A 215 -10.19 -5.14 -24.98
C ASP A 215 -8.77 -4.76 -25.42
N LEU A 216 -8.17 -5.63 -26.24
CA LEU A 216 -6.79 -5.43 -26.74
C LEU A 216 -6.66 -4.19 -27.61
N THR A 217 -7.68 -3.82 -28.39
CA THR A 217 -7.62 -2.66 -29.27
C THR A 217 -7.64 -1.37 -28.45
N ALA A 218 -8.55 -1.28 -27.48
CA ALA A 218 -8.61 -0.15 -26.56
C ALA A 218 -7.38 -0.08 -25.65
N THR A 219 -6.84 -1.23 -25.22
CA THR A 219 -5.60 -1.32 -24.43
C THR A 219 -4.40 -0.79 -25.22
N ASP A 220 -4.23 -1.20 -26.47
CA ASP A 220 -3.12 -0.72 -27.32
C ASP A 220 -3.23 0.79 -27.57
N ALA A 221 -4.44 1.28 -27.85
CA ALA A 221 -4.70 2.70 -28.03
C ALA A 221 -4.39 3.51 -26.76
N LEU A 222 -4.86 3.05 -25.59
CA LEU A 222 -4.62 3.72 -24.31
C LEU A 222 -3.13 3.72 -23.94
N ARG A 223 -2.43 2.59 -24.12
CA ARG A 223 -0.98 2.53 -23.89
C ARG A 223 -0.20 3.44 -24.84
N ALA A 224 -0.59 3.54 -26.11
CA ALA A 224 0.02 4.47 -27.06
C ALA A 224 -0.22 5.93 -26.64
N GLU A 225 -1.44 6.28 -26.22
CA GLU A 225 -1.78 7.59 -25.70
C GLU A 225 -0.94 7.93 -24.46
N MET A 226 -0.91 7.05 -23.44
CA MET A 226 -0.13 7.25 -22.22
C MET A 226 1.36 7.42 -22.49
N ARG A 227 1.93 6.67 -23.45
CA ARG A 227 3.32 6.86 -23.88
C ARG A 227 3.54 8.22 -24.54
N SER A 228 2.61 8.69 -25.36
CA SER A 228 2.71 10.00 -26.03
C SER A 228 2.65 11.18 -25.06
N GLN A 229 2.01 10.99 -23.90
CA GLN A 229 1.90 12.01 -22.85
C GLN A 229 3.17 12.11 -21.98
N ARG A 230 4.09 11.13 -22.06
CA ARG A 230 5.36 11.18 -21.33
C ARG A 230 6.28 12.19 -21.99
N THR A 231 6.43 13.36 -21.36
CA THR A 231 7.32 14.42 -21.84
C THR A 231 8.59 14.48 -20.97
N GLY A 232 9.76 14.31 -21.59
CA GLY A 232 11.06 14.49 -20.91
C GLY A 232 11.64 13.23 -20.28
N GLU A 233 12.61 13.41 -19.38
CA GLU A 233 13.28 12.32 -18.65
C GLU A 233 12.37 11.77 -17.56
N GLU A 234 12.22 10.44 -17.53
CA GLU A 234 11.47 9.76 -16.49
C GLU A 234 12.36 9.49 -15.26
N PRO A 235 11.78 9.53 -14.04
CA PRO A 235 12.57 9.29 -12.85
C PRO A 235 13.00 7.84 -12.74
N PHE A 236 14.27 7.62 -12.37
CA PHE A 236 14.78 6.32 -11.96
C PHE A 236 14.11 5.82 -10.68
N PHE A 237 13.76 6.74 -9.76
CA PHE A 237 13.03 6.45 -8.54
C PHE A 237 11.75 7.28 -8.46
N ASP A 238 10.60 6.62 -8.54
CA ASP A 238 9.30 7.24 -8.26
C ASP A 238 9.04 7.18 -6.75
N ARG A 239 9.02 8.31 -6.06
CA ARG A 239 8.84 8.40 -4.60
C ARG A 239 7.40 8.66 -4.18
N GLY A 240 6.48 8.65 -5.14
CA GLY A 240 5.09 8.98 -4.91
C GLY A 240 4.84 10.48 -4.63
N PRO A 241 3.58 10.85 -4.44
CA PRO A 241 3.15 12.25 -4.40
C PRO A 241 3.71 13.05 -3.21
N GLY A 242 3.98 12.39 -2.08
CA GLY A 242 4.52 13.06 -0.90
C GLY A 242 5.94 13.62 -1.09
N TYR A 243 6.67 13.17 -2.12
CA TYR A 243 7.99 13.73 -2.42
C TYR A 243 7.92 15.20 -2.83
N ALA A 244 6.97 15.57 -3.68
CA ALA A 244 6.82 16.95 -4.14
C ALA A 244 6.56 17.91 -2.97
N THR A 245 5.79 17.48 -1.96
CA THR A 245 5.53 18.28 -0.75
C THR A 245 6.82 18.53 0.03
N LEU A 246 7.69 17.52 0.17
CA LEU A 246 8.95 17.63 0.93
C LEU A 246 10.07 18.32 0.13
N SER A 247 10.03 18.25 -1.20
CA SER A 247 11.06 18.79 -2.08
C SER A 247 10.81 20.24 -2.53
N GLY A 248 9.71 20.86 -2.08
CA GLY A 248 9.32 22.20 -2.52
C GLY A 248 8.75 22.25 -3.94
N GLY A 249 8.15 21.15 -4.41
CA GLY A 249 7.45 21.04 -5.69
C GLY A 249 8.19 20.25 -6.77
N ALA A 250 9.40 19.75 -6.51
CA ALA A 250 10.12 18.92 -7.47
C ALA A 250 9.51 17.51 -7.54
N ALA A 251 9.21 17.04 -8.75
CA ALA A 251 8.64 15.71 -8.98
C ALA A 251 9.64 14.57 -8.67
N PHE A 252 10.94 14.80 -8.91
CA PHE A 252 12.02 13.86 -8.63
C PHE A 252 13.35 14.61 -8.44
N ASN A 253 14.38 13.88 -7.98
CA ASN A 253 15.72 14.44 -7.81
C ASN A 253 16.47 14.47 -9.15
N GLU A 254 17.18 15.56 -9.45
CA GLU A 254 17.88 15.76 -10.73
C GLU A 254 18.93 14.69 -11.09
N PHE A 255 19.43 13.93 -10.10
CA PHE A 255 20.38 12.85 -10.33
C PHE A 255 19.71 11.47 -10.51
N ASP A 256 18.38 11.39 -10.38
CA ASP A 256 17.57 10.17 -10.44
C ASP A 256 16.78 10.09 -11.75
N VAL A 257 17.45 10.16 -12.88
CA VAL A 257 16.83 10.06 -14.22
C VAL A 257 17.18 8.73 -14.88
N LEU A 258 16.27 8.20 -15.70
CA LEU A 258 16.39 6.94 -16.44
C LEU A 258 17.33 7.02 -17.65
#